data_AF-A0AAW1GQD0-F1
#
_entry.id   AF-A0AAW1GQD0-F1
#
_cell.length_a   1.000
_cell.length_b   1.000
_cell.length_c   1.000
_cell.angle_alpha   90.00
_cell.angle_beta   90.00
_cell.angle_gamma   90.00
#
_symmetry.space_group_name_H-M   'P 1'
#
loop_
_entity.id
_entity.type
_entity.pdbx_description
1 polymer ?
#
loop_
_entity_poly.entity_id
_entity_poly.type
_entity_poly.pdbx_seq_one_letter_code
_entity_poly.pdbx_strand_id
1 'polypeptide(L)'
;MDPVVDETLVTHTGGCHCGTITWEVNTPKPTLTAWKCNCTNCAMRGNIHFIVPAQNFRLLTGHSNVSTYTFGTRTAKHTFCSVCGVTSFYTPRSNPDCVAVTLACVHPGTISHVEIKCFDGLNWENSYSSTGISHCSKLLD
;
A
#
# COMPACT_ATOMS: atom_id res chain seq x y z
N MET A 1 25.27 3.86 -23.01
CA MET A 1 25.41 4.39 -21.65
C MET A 1 24.44 5.52 -21.54
N ASP A 2 23.25 5.26 -21.01
CA ASP A 2 22.33 6.30 -20.60
C ASP A 2 22.08 6.12 -19.10
N PRO A 3 22.69 6.96 -18.24
CA PRO A 3 22.31 7.03 -16.84
C PRO A 3 21.52 8.32 -16.66
N VAL A 4 20.20 8.27 -16.83
CA VAL A 4 19.33 9.36 -16.39
C VAL A 4 18.05 8.74 -15.86
N VAL A 5 17.94 8.62 -14.53
CA VAL A 5 16.93 9.35 -13.75
C VAL A 5 17.46 9.47 -12.30
N ASP A 6 18.08 10.60 -11.96
CA ASP A 6 18.16 11.04 -10.56
C ASP A 6 16.94 11.93 -10.31
N GLU A 7 15.77 11.29 -10.19
CA GLU A 7 14.62 11.92 -9.55
C GLU A 7 14.72 11.58 -8.07
N THR A 8 15.03 12.59 -7.25
CA THR A 8 15.09 12.43 -5.80
C THR A 8 13.75 11.89 -5.29
N LEU A 9 13.74 10.61 -4.93
CA LEU A 9 12.56 9.96 -4.38
C LEU A 9 12.13 10.65 -3.08
N VAL A 10 10.82 10.74 -2.87
CA VAL A 10 10.26 11.17 -1.59
C VAL A 10 10.15 9.95 -0.68
N THR A 11 10.92 9.95 0.41
CA THR A 11 10.82 8.92 1.45
C THR A 11 9.71 9.29 2.44
N HIS A 12 8.72 8.42 2.56
CA HIS A 12 7.72 8.48 3.61
C HIS A 12 8.05 7.43 4.68
N THR A 13 7.82 7.76 5.94
CA THR A 13 7.93 6.80 7.04
C THR A 13 6.55 6.57 7.65
N GLY A 14 6.40 5.46 8.35
CA GLY A 14 5.17 5.15 9.04
C GLY A 14 5.26 3.87 9.84
N GLY A 15 4.12 3.41 10.33
CA GLY A 15 4.07 2.26 11.20
C GLY A 15 2.67 1.90 11.67
N CYS A 16 2.59 0.90 12.54
CA CYS A 16 1.36 0.60 13.25
C CYS A 16 1.16 1.54 14.45
N HIS A 17 -0.05 1.53 15.05
CA HIS A 17 -0.39 2.41 16.17
C HIS A 17 0.55 2.28 17.37
N CYS A 18 0.95 1.06 17.74
CA CYS A 18 1.81 0.84 18.91
C CYS A 18 3.31 1.06 18.65
N GLY A 19 3.70 1.42 17.42
CA GLY A 19 5.10 1.67 17.05
C GLY A 19 5.99 0.41 16.92
N THR A 20 5.46 -0.78 17.18
CA THR A 20 6.23 -2.04 17.06
C THR A 20 6.63 -2.34 15.62
N ILE A 21 5.78 -1.99 14.66
CA ILE A 21 6.05 -2.09 13.23
C ILE A 21 6.32 -0.68 12.72
N THR A 22 7.50 -0.48 12.14
CA THR A 22 7.86 0.73 11.41
C THR A 22 8.42 0.39 10.04
N TRP A 23 8.20 1.25 9.06
CA TRP A 23 8.64 1.06 7.70
C TRP A 23 8.98 2.41 7.05
N GLU A 24 9.69 2.34 5.93
CA GLU A 24 9.86 3.44 5.00
C GLU A 24 9.40 3.02 3.60
N VAL A 25 8.95 3.99 2.83
CA VAL A 25 8.53 3.79 1.44
C VAL A 25 8.95 4.98 0.58
N ASN A 26 9.49 4.68 -0.59
CA ASN A 26 9.90 5.68 -1.57
C ASN A 26 8.85 5.84 -2.66
N THR A 27 8.46 7.08 -2.94
CA THR A 27 7.58 7.43 -4.05
C THR A 27 8.27 8.46 -4.97
N PRO A 28 7.90 8.55 -6.25
CA PRO A 28 8.49 9.54 -7.16
C PRO A 28 8.11 10.98 -6.80
N LYS A 29 6.95 11.19 -6.15
CA LYS A 29 6.34 12.50 -5.92
C LYS A 29 5.60 12.53 -4.58
N PRO A 30 5.53 13.68 -3.90
CA PRO A 30 4.79 13.82 -2.63
C PRO A 30 3.26 13.78 -2.82
N THR A 31 2.78 13.80 -4.06
CA THR A 31 1.37 13.64 -4.44
C THR A 31 1.05 12.16 -4.68
N LEU A 32 0.05 11.61 -4.02
CA LEU A 32 -0.28 10.19 -4.07
C LEU A 32 -1.65 9.93 -4.68
N THR A 33 -1.79 8.81 -5.40
CA THR A 33 -3.10 8.22 -5.71
C THR A 33 -3.35 7.05 -4.74
N ALA A 34 -4.38 7.17 -3.92
CA ALA A 34 -4.82 6.14 -2.99
C ALA A 34 -6.15 5.52 -3.43
N TRP A 35 -6.41 4.30 -2.96
CA TRP A 35 -7.54 3.48 -3.34
C TRP A 35 -8.39 3.12 -2.14
N LYS A 36 -9.70 3.31 -2.27
CA LYS A 36 -10.72 2.89 -1.31
C LYS A 36 -11.52 1.73 -1.91
N CYS A 37 -11.31 0.53 -1.39
CA CYS A 37 -11.99 -0.68 -1.87
C CYS A 37 -13.20 -1.02 -0.99
N ASN A 38 -14.33 -1.36 -1.62
CA ASN A 38 -15.57 -1.73 -0.94
C ASN A 38 -15.76 -3.26 -0.74
N CYS A 39 -14.77 -4.11 -1.05
CA CYS A 39 -14.91 -5.55 -0.82
C CYS A 39 -15.12 -5.84 0.67
N THR A 40 -15.69 -7.00 0.99
CA THR A 40 -16.13 -7.33 2.36
C THR A 40 -15.05 -7.13 3.43
N ASN A 41 -13.80 -7.53 3.16
CA ASN A 41 -12.69 -7.31 4.10
C ASN A 41 -12.20 -5.85 4.13
N CYS A 42 -12.03 -5.20 2.97
CA CYS A 42 -11.48 -3.84 2.91
C CYS A 42 -12.45 -2.79 3.47
N ALA A 43 -13.76 -2.96 3.20
CA ALA A 43 -14.81 -2.12 3.76
C ALA A 43 -14.85 -2.19 5.29
N MET A 44 -14.78 -3.41 5.86
CA MET A 44 -14.73 -3.60 7.32
C MET A 44 -13.48 -3.00 7.96
N ARG A 45 -12.33 -3.03 7.27
CA ARG A 45 -11.08 -2.41 7.76
C ARG A 45 -11.05 -0.89 7.61
N GLY A 46 -11.92 -0.31 6.78
CA GLY A 46 -11.85 1.12 6.44
C GLY A 46 -10.54 1.52 5.74
N ASN A 47 -9.90 0.59 5.03
CA ASN A 47 -8.54 0.78 4.54
C ASN A 47 -8.49 1.62 3.24
N ILE A 48 -7.83 2.77 3.30
CA ILE A 48 -7.43 3.59 2.14
C ILE A 48 -5.92 3.46 1.99
N HIS A 49 -5.46 3.01 0.81
CA HIS A 49 -4.05 2.66 0.61
C HIS A 49 -3.52 3.13 -0.75
N PHE A 50 -2.23 3.44 -0.83
CA PHE A 50 -1.51 3.62 -2.09
C PHE A 50 -0.59 2.41 -2.34
N ILE A 51 -0.26 2.15 -3.59
CA ILE A 51 0.50 0.96 -4.00
C ILE A 51 1.88 1.41 -4.49
N VAL A 52 2.92 0.70 -4.05
CA VAL A 52 4.30 0.91 -4.49
C VAL A 52 4.95 -0.41 -4.91
N PRO A 53 5.96 -0.39 -5.80
CA PRO A 53 6.81 -1.54 -6.06
C PRO A 53 7.43 -2.07 -4.76
N ALA A 54 7.55 -3.39 -4.60
CA ALA A 54 8.11 -3.97 -3.37
C ALA A 54 9.54 -3.48 -3.07
N GLN A 55 10.35 -3.21 -4.11
CA GLN A 55 11.71 -2.68 -3.98
C GLN A 55 11.76 -1.27 -3.35
N ASN A 56 10.65 -0.52 -3.39
CA ASN A 56 10.55 0.82 -2.81
C ASN A 56 10.07 0.79 -1.36
N PHE A 57 9.71 -0.37 -0.82
CA PHE A 57 9.24 -0.51 0.56
C PHE A 57 10.28 -1.26 1.40
N ARG A 58 10.54 -0.77 2.60
CA ARG A 58 11.42 -1.45 3.56
C ARG A 58 10.79 -1.48 4.94
N LEU A 59 10.59 -2.70 5.45
CA LEU A 59 10.22 -2.92 6.84
C LEU A 59 11.44 -2.70 7.73
N LEU A 60 11.36 -1.77 8.67
CA LEU A 60 12.48 -1.39 9.54
C LEU A 60 12.45 -2.19 10.84
N THR A 61 11.27 -2.33 11.45
CA THR A 61 11.08 -3.02 12.73
C THR A 61 9.79 -3.85 12.75
N GLY A 62 9.69 -4.78 13.72
CA GLY A 62 8.44 -5.53 13.96
C GLY A 62 8.20 -6.74 13.04
N HIS A 63 9.25 -7.27 12.39
CA HIS A 63 9.16 -8.44 11.50
C HIS A 63 8.42 -9.63 12.14
N SER A 64 8.73 -9.96 13.39
CA SER A 64 8.08 -11.05 14.15
C SER A 64 6.66 -10.72 14.60
N ASN A 65 6.25 -9.44 14.51
CA ASN A 65 4.92 -8.98 14.94
C ASN A 65 3.96 -8.81 13.76
N VAL A 66 4.38 -9.11 12.53
CA VAL A 66 3.50 -9.12 11.35
C VAL A 66 2.71 -10.43 11.32
N SER A 67 1.40 -10.33 11.43
CA SER A 67 0.47 -11.45 11.18
C SER A 67 -0.17 -11.30 9.80
N THR A 68 -0.42 -12.42 9.12
CA THR A 68 -1.00 -12.42 7.76
C THR A 68 -2.32 -13.19 7.75
N TYR A 69 -3.35 -12.57 7.16
CA TYR A 69 -4.61 -13.21 6.84
C TYR A 69 -4.79 -13.30 5.32
N THR A 70 -5.23 -14.46 4.82
CA THR A 70 -5.51 -14.70 3.39
C THR A 70 -6.84 -15.42 3.22
N PHE A 71 -7.61 -15.04 2.20
CA PHE A 71 -8.87 -15.68 1.85
C PHE A 71 -9.08 -15.60 0.32
N GLY A 72 -10.17 -16.18 -0.19
CA GLY A 72 -10.50 -16.15 -1.62
C GLY A 72 -9.40 -16.80 -2.45
N THR A 73 -8.85 -16.07 -3.43
CA THR A 73 -7.74 -16.55 -4.28
C THR A 73 -6.43 -16.74 -3.52
N ARG A 74 -6.35 -16.28 -2.26
CA ARG A 74 -5.15 -16.30 -1.39
C ARG A 74 -3.96 -15.52 -1.96
N THR A 75 -4.19 -14.73 -3.02
CA THR A 75 -3.20 -13.83 -3.64
C THR A 75 -2.87 -12.67 -2.72
N ALA A 76 -3.90 -11.96 -2.25
CA ALA A 76 -3.71 -10.89 -1.27
C ALA A 76 -3.20 -11.46 0.05
N LYS A 77 -2.18 -10.80 0.63
CA LYS A 77 -1.63 -11.10 1.94
C LYS A 77 -1.97 -9.96 2.87
N HIS A 78 -3.13 -10.02 3.54
CA HIS A 78 -3.58 -8.97 4.44
C HIS A 78 -2.79 -9.00 5.75
N THR A 79 -1.76 -8.18 5.85
CA THR A 79 -0.94 -8.09 7.05
C THR A 79 -1.51 -7.14 8.08
N PHE A 80 -1.23 -7.41 9.36
CA PHE A 80 -1.57 -6.55 10.47
C PHE A 80 -0.61 -6.76 11.64
N CYS A 81 -0.50 -5.77 12.50
CA CYS A 81 0.26 -5.87 13.74
C CYS A 81 -0.43 -6.84 14.70
N SER A 82 0.25 -7.92 15.09
CA SER A 82 -0.22 -8.86 16.11
C SER A 82 -0.46 -8.22 17.50
N VAL A 83 0.13 -7.05 17.76
CA VAL A 83 0.01 -6.34 19.04
C VAL A 83 -1.21 -5.41 19.07
N CYS A 84 -1.39 -4.56 18.05
CA CYS A 84 -2.45 -3.54 18.03
C CYS A 84 -3.52 -3.73 16.95
N GLY A 85 -3.43 -4.77 16.12
CA GLY A 85 -4.41 -5.08 15.07
C GLY A 85 -4.34 -4.20 13.81
N VAL A 86 -3.54 -3.13 13.80
CA VAL A 86 -3.46 -2.19 12.67
C VAL A 86 -2.82 -2.85 11.44
N THR A 87 -3.50 -2.73 10.30
CA THR A 87 -2.93 -2.97 8.96
C THR A 87 -2.23 -1.69 8.51
N SER A 88 -0.89 -1.64 8.62
CA SER A 88 -0.11 -0.50 8.14
C SER A 88 0.36 -0.67 6.69
N PHE A 89 0.49 -1.92 6.24
CA PHE A 89 0.75 -2.28 4.84
C PHE A 89 0.19 -3.69 4.59
N TYR A 90 0.10 -4.10 3.32
CA TYR A 90 -0.24 -5.46 2.88
C TYR A 90 0.12 -5.72 1.42
N THR A 91 0.13 -6.98 0.98
CA THR A 91 0.27 -7.32 -0.46
C THR A 91 -1.12 -7.39 -1.10
N PRO A 92 -1.47 -6.52 -2.07
CA PRO A 92 -2.79 -6.51 -2.69
C PRO A 92 -2.97 -7.61 -3.75
N ARG A 93 -4.22 -8.03 -4.01
CA ARG A 93 -4.54 -8.99 -5.09
C ARG A 93 -4.23 -8.41 -6.48
N SER A 94 -4.43 -7.11 -6.67
CA SER A 94 -4.24 -6.42 -7.95
C SER A 94 -2.77 -6.31 -8.37
N ASN A 95 -1.85 -6.29 -7.41
CA ASN A 95 -0.42 -6.10 -7.64
C ASN A 95 0.35 -7.01 -6.65
N PRO A 96 0.42 -8.33 -6.94
CA PRO A 96 0.96 -9.32 -5.99
C PRO A 96 2.48 -9.19 -5.73
N ASP A 97 3.17 -8.44 -6.58
CA ASP A 97 4.58 -8.07 -6.53
C ASP A 97 4.83 -6.71 -5.85
N CYS A 98 3.77 -6.09 -5.32
CA CYS A 98 3.81 -4.74 -4.74
C CYS A 98 3.39 -4.74 -3.27
N VAL A 99 3.56 -3.57 -2.64
CA VAL A 99 3.10 -3.29 -1.28
C VAL A 99 2.06 -2.18 -1.33
N ALA A 100 0.90 -2.44 -0.73
CA ALA A 100 -0.12 -1.45 -0.48
C ALA A 100 0.07 -0.88 0.94
N VAL A 101 0.37 0.42 1.04
CA VAL A 101 0.60 1.12 2.31
C VAL A 101 -0.68 1.86 2.73
N THR A 102 -1.12 1.65 3.96
CA THR A 102 -2.31 2.31 4.51
C THR A 102 -2.00 3.79 4.76
N LEU A 103 -2.76 4.68 4.11
CA LEU A 103 -2.52 6.12 4.11
C LEU A 103 -2.49 6.72 5.52
N ALA A 104 -3.42 6.30 6.39
CA ALA A 104 -3.52 6.78 7.76
C ALA A 104 -2.34 6.34 8.67
N CYS A 105 -1.49 5.42 8.20
CA CYS A 105 -0.31 4.94 8.92
C CYS A 105 0.98 5.66 8.50
N VAL A 106 0.92 6.60 7.56
CA VAL A 106 2.05 7.43 7.14
C VAL A 106 2.24 8.56 8.16
N HIS A 107 3.46 8.77 8.63
CA HIS A 107 3.79 9.93 9.45
C HIS A 107 3.63 11.23 8.65
N PRO A 108 3.11 12.31 9.27
CA PRO A 108 2.85 13.57 8.57
C PRO A 108 4.15 14.23 8.09
N GLY A 109 4.04 15.09 7.08
CA GLY A 109 5.11 16.02 6.66
C GLY A 109 5.71 15.77 5.27
N THR A 110 5.41 14.63 4.64
CA THR A 110 5.98 14.26 3.32
C THR A 110 4.96 14.16 2.20
N ILE A 111 3.67 14.06 2.52
CA ILE A 111 2.57 14.03 1.54
C ILE A 111 2.03 15.44 1.35
N SER A 112 1.97 15.91 0.10
CA SER A 112 1.43 17.23 -0.25
C SER A 112 -0.03 17.18 -0.72
N HIS A 113 -0.44 16.09 -1.36
CA HIS A 113 -1.81 15.88 -1.85
C HIS A 113 -2.12 14.39 -1.98
N VAL A 114 -3.40 14.03 -1.83
CA VAL A 114 -3.88 12.66 -2.08
C VAL A 114 -5.15 12.69 -2.93
N GLU A 115 -5.09 12.07 -4.10
CA GLU A 115 -6.27 11.71 -4.89
C GLU A 115 -6.80 10.35 -4.40
N ILE A 116 -8.07 10.28 -3.98
CA ILE A 116 -8.69 9.01 -3.57
C ILE A 116 -9.58 8.48 -4.69
N LYS A 117 -9.22 7.32 -5.24
CA LYS A 117 -10.03 6.57 -6.21
C LYS A 117 -10.81 5.46 -5.53
N CYS A 118 -12.05 5.25 -5.95
CA CYS A 118 -12.86 4.13 -5.49
C CYS A 118 -12.57 2.88 -6.34
N PHE A 119 -12.47 1.73 -5.68
CA PHE A 119 -12.37 0.43 -6.34
C PHE A 119 -13.55 -0.43 -5.93
N ASP A 120 -14.35 -0.88 -6.90
CA ASP A 120 -15.46 -1.79 -6.63
C ASP A 120 -14.94 -3.24 -6.56
N GLY A 121 -14.52 -3.63 -5.36
CA GLY A 121 -14.04 -4.97 -5.05
C GLY A 121 -15.14 -5.99 -4.81
N LEU A 122 -16.42 -5.60 -4.84
CA LEU A 122 -17.53 -6.56 -4.95
C LEU A 122 -17.65 -7.10 -6.38
N ASN A 123 -17.33 -6.28 -7.38
CA ASN A 123 -17.27 -6.63 -8.81
C ASN A 123 -15.81 -6.61 -9.32
N TRP A 124 -14.94 -7.42 -8.70
CA TRP A 124 -13.48 -7.28 -8.81
C TRP A 124 -12.96 -7.36 -10.26
N GLU A 125 -13.43 -8.31 -11.06
CA GLU A 125 -12.94 -8.56 -12.42
C GLU A 125 -13.20 -7.37 -13.36
N ASN A 126 -14.38 -6.77 -13.25
CA ASN A 126 -14.74 -5.57 -14.02
C ASN A 126 -13.91 -4.37 -13.59
N SER A 127 -13.81 -4.12 -12.28
CA SER A 127 -13.05 -3.01 -11.73
C SER A 127 -11.56 -3.11 -12.04
N TYR A 128 -10.98 -4.30 -11.91
CA TYR A 128 -9.57 -4.53 -12.20
C TYR A 128 -9.25 -4.19 -13.67
N SER A 129 -10.14 -4.54 -14.59
CA SER A 129 -9.97 -4.31 -16.02
C SER A 129 -10.20 -2.86 -16.44
N SER A 130 -11.03 -2.09 -15.72
CA SER A 130 -11.44 -0.73 -16.11
C SER A 130 -10.73 0.41 -15.38
N THR A 131 -10.17 0.16 -14.19
CA THR A 131 -9.64 1.23 -13.31
C THR A 131 -8.15 1.52 -13.51
N GLY A 132 -7.43 0.62 -14.17
CA GLY A 132 -5.97 0.73 -14.33
C GLY A 132 -5.17 0.55 -13.04
N ILE A 133 -5.77 0.02 -11.96
CA ILE A 133 -5.07 -0.24 -10.68
C ILE A 133 -3.83 -1.14 -10.85
N SER A 134 -3.82 -2.00 -11.87
CA SER A 134 -2.67 -2.84 -12.24
C SER A 134 -1.44 -2.02 -12.66
N HIS A 135 -1.60 -0.77 -13.12
CA HIS A 135 -0.49 0.11 -13.50
C HIS A 135 0.18 0.77 -12.29
N CYS A 136 -0.42 0.74 -11.10
CA CYS A 136 0.20 1.29 -9.89
C CYS A 136 1.48 0.54 -9.46
N SER A 137 1.76 -0.64 -10.02
CA SER A 137 3.04 -1.33 -9.85
C SER A 137 4.19 -0.75 -10.69
N LYS A 138 3.90 0.20 -11.59
CA LYS A 138 4.85 0.70 -12.62
C LYS A 138 5.14 2.19 -12.50
N LEU A 139 4.93 2.80 -11.33
CA LEU A 139 5.06 4.27 -11.12
C LEU A 139 6.48 4.85 -11.33
N LEU A 140 7.40 4.12 -11.98
CA LEU A 140 8.71 4.60 -12.38
C LEU A 140 8.87 4.76 -13.91
N ASP A 141 7.83 4.49 -14.70
CA ASP A 141 7.81 4.69 -16.16
C ASP A 141 7.09 6.00 -16.57
#